data_AF-A0A948S7G4-F1
#
_entry.id   AF-A0A948S7G4-F1
#
_cell.length_a   1.000
_cell.length_b   1.000
_cell.length_c   1.000
_cell.angle_alpha   90.00
_cell.angle_beta   90.00
_cell.angle_gamma   90.00
#
_symmetry.space_group_name_H-M   'P 1'
#
loop_
_entity.id
_entity.type
_entity.pdbx_description
1 polymer ?
#
loop_
_entity_poly.entity_id
_entity_poly.type
_entity_poly.pdbx_seq_one_letter_code
_entity_poly.pdbx_strand_id
1 'polypeptide(L)'
;MLRLSDSAAESLSKHQGRLELKALKGISDAAAKSLAQHRGPVDLAGLLAEEVSQAAAESLSQNEEIELYGDLAKRVRYIKRRLK
;
A
#
# COMPACT_ATOMS: atom_id res chain seq x y z
N MET A 1 10.00 -2.96 14.55
CA MET A 1 9.03 -2.49 13.53
C MET A 1 9.17 -3.37 12.29
N LEU A 2 8.07 -3.93 11.77
CA LEU A 2 8.10 -4.78 10.57
C LEU A 2 7.94 -3.93 9.30
N ARG A 3 8.91 -3.98 8.40
CA ARG A 3 8.88 -3.29 7.11
C ARG A 3 9.12 -4.28 5.98
N LEU A 4 8.52 -4.00 4.82
CA LEU A 4 8.66 -4.80 3.61
C LEU A 4 9.84 -4.27 2.80
N SER A 5 10.72 -5.15 2.32
CA SER A 5 11.77 -4.75 1.38
C SER A 5 11.20 -4.55 -0.03
N ASP A 6 11.87 -3.73 -0.83
CA ASP A 6 11.45 -3.43 -2.20
C ASP A 6 11.41 -4.69 -3.07
N SER A 7 12.40 -5.59 -2.92
CA SER A 7 12.47 -6.86 -3.64
C SER A 7 11.37 -7.84 -3.25
N ALA A 8 10.98 -7.86 -1.96
CA ALA A 8 9.86 -8.67 -1.50
C ALA A 8 8.54 -8.11 -2.04
N ALA A 9 8.36 -6.79 -2.02
CA ALA A 9 7.19 -6.13 -2.60
C ALA A 9 7.06 -6.38 -4.11
N GLU A 10 8.18 -6.36 -4.85
CA GLU A 10 8.20 -6.71 -6.28
C GLU A 10 7.83 -8.18 -6.53
N SER A 11 8.29 -9.09 -5.66
CA SER A 11 7.93 -10.50 -5.78
C SER A 11 6.46 -10.73 -5.46
N LEU A 12 5.93 -10.04 -4.45
CA LEU A 12 4.53 -10.11 -4.05
C LEU A 12 3.61 -9.47 -5.09
N SER A 13 4.03 -8.43 -5.81
CA SER A 13 3.19 -7.84 -6.85
C SER A 13 2.85 -8.82 -7.99
N LYS A 14 3.72 -9.80 -8.21
CA LYS A 14 3.55 -10.89 -9.19
C LYS A 14 2.77 -12.09 -8.65
N HIS A 15 2.50 -12.14 -7.34
CA HIS A 15 1.66 -13.17 -6.73
C HIS A 15 0.25 -13.15 -7.32
N GLN A 16 -0.40 -14.30 -7.41
CA GLN A 16 -1.77 -14.41 -7.90
C GLN A 16 -2.73 -14.62 -6.73
N GLY A 17 -3.78 -13.80 -6.66
CA GLY A 17 -4.77 -13.85 -5.58
C GLY A 17 -4.40 -12.97 -4.39
N ARG A 18 -5.21 -13.05 -3.33
CA ARG A 18 -5.22 -12.10 -2.21
C ARG A 18 -3.88 -12.04 -1.47
N LEU A 19 -3.45 -10.83 -1.15
CA LEU A 19 -2.34 -10.56 -0.23
C LEU A 19 -2.86 -10.01 1.10
N GLU A 20 -2.48 -10.65 2.21
CA GLU A 20 -2.81 -10.20 3.56
C GLU A 20 -1.53 -9.84 4.33
N LEU A 21 -1.23 -8.54 4.45
CA LEU A 21 -0.02 -8.03 5.10
C LEU A 21 -0.36 -7.24 6.37
N LYS A 22 -1.26 -7.78 7.20
CA LYS A 22 -1.84 -7.13 8.39
C LYS A 22 -0.80 -6.78 9.49
N ALA A 23 0.37 -7.40 9.48
CA ALA A 23 1.45 -7.13 10.44
C ALA A 23 2.43 -6.02 9.98
N LEU A 24 2.35 -5.59 8.71
CA LEU A 24 3.28 -4.65 8.10
C LEU A 24 3.10 -3.25 8.69
N LYS A 25 4.16 -2.66 9.26
CA LYS A 25 4.09 -1.35 9.95
C LYS A 25 4.56 -0.18 9.10
N GLY A 26 5.43 -0.40 8.12
CA GLY A 26 5.90 0.63 7.18
C GLY A 26 6.36 0.06 5.85
N ILE A 27 6.43 0.91 4.83
CA ILE A 27 6.89 0.58 3.47
C ILE A 27 7.65 1.76 2.86
N SER A 28 8.53 1.47 1.90
CA SER A 28 9.16 2.47 1.06
C SER A 28 8.22 2.92 -0.08
N ASP A 29 8.59 4.00 -0.76
CA ASP A 29 7.90 4.47 -1.98
C ASP A 29 7.97 3.43 -3.10
N ALA A 30 9.12 2.75 -3.24
CA ALA A 30 9.31 1.71 -4.25
C ALA A 30 8.44 0.47 -3.95
N ALA A 31 8.38 0.04 -2.68
CA ALA A 31 7.51 -1.06 -2.27
C ALA A 31 6.03 -0.72 -2.47
N ALA A 32 5.61 0.50 -2.13
CA ALA A 32 4.24 0.98 -2.37
C ALA A 32 3.88 0.94 -3.86
N LYS A 33 4.80 1.39 -4.73
CA LYS A 33 4.63 1.34 -6.18
C LYS A 33 4.49 -0.09 -6.70
N SER A 34 5.32 -1.02 -6.22
CA SER A 34 5.22 -2.43 -6.58
C SER A 34 3.89 -3.04 -6.14
N LEU A 35 3.48 -2.84 -4.88
CA LEU A 35 2.20 -3.34 -4.36
C LEU A 35 1.00 -2.74 -5.11
N ALA A 36 1.07 -1.48 -5.53
CA ALA A 36 0.03 -0.85 -6.36
C ALA A 36 -0.14 -1.52 -7.73
N GLN A 37 0.86 -2.27 -8.23
CA GLN A 37 0.75 -3.03 -9.48
C GLN A 37 0.17 -4.43 -9.30
N HIS A 38 0.02 -4.91 -8.05
CA HIS A 38 -0.58 -6.20 -7.79
C HIS A 38 -2.02 -6.25 -8.31
N ARG A 39 -2.38 -7.36 -8.96
CA ARG A 39 -3.71 -7.60 -9.49
C ARG A 39 -4.44 -8.55 -8.55
N GLY A 40 -5.34 -7.99 -7.75
CA GLY A 40 -6.09 -8.69 -6.73
C GLY A 40 -6.16 -7.91 -5.41
N PRO A 41 -6.97 -8.39 -4.45
CA PRO A 41 -7.16 -7.71 -3.18
C PRO A 41 -5.88 -7.70 -2.33
N VAL A 42 -5.51 -6.52 -1.81
CA VAL A 42 -4.38 -6.36 -0.89
C VAL A 42 -4.87 -5.73 0.40
N ASP A 43 -4.72 -6.44 1.51
CA ASP A 43 -5.04 -5.93 2.85
C ASP A 43 -3.76 -5.45 3.55
N LEU A 44 -3.67 -4.14 3.77
CA LEU A 44 -2.56 -3.49 4.49
C LEU A 44 -3.03 -2.86 5.82
N ALA A 45 -3.97 -3.48 6.54
CA ALA A 45 -4.52 -2.96 7.79
C ALA A 45 -3.48 -2.62 8.88
N GLY A 46 -2.29 -3.22 8.81
CA GLY A 46 -1.21 -2.97 9.76
C GLY A 46 -0.46 -1.66 9.57
N LEU A 47 -0.56 -1.02 8.39
CA LEU A 47 0.30 0.09 8.00
C LEU A 47 0.02 1.34 8.83
N LEU A 48 1.08 1.90 9.41
CA LEU A 48 0.99 3.13 10.19
C LEU A 48 1.07 4.33 9.25
N ALA A 49 0.15 5.29 9.39
CA ALA A 49 0.09 6.46 8.51
C ALA A 49 1.37 7.32 8.56
N GLU A 50 2.03 7.35 9.71
CA GLU A 50 3.29 8.08 9.96
C GLU A 50 4.49 7.43 9.24
N GLU A 51 4.38 6.13 8.94
CA GLU A 51 5.42 5.30 8.30
C GLU A 51 5.25 5.20 6.78
N VAL A 52 4.35 6.00 6.21
CA VAL A 52 4.07 6.05 4.78
C VAL A 52 4.26 7.50 4.32
N SER A 53 5.11 7.71 3.32
CA SER A 53 5.32 9.03 2.72
C SER A 53 4.09 9.49 1.92
N GLN A 54 4.11 10.75 1.46
CA GLN A 54 3.11 11.25 0.52
C GLN A 54 3.17 10.50 -0.82
N ALA A 55 4.37 10.27 -1.37
CA ALA A 55 4.56 9.57 -2.64
C ALA A 55 4.14 8.09 -2.58
N ALA A 56 4.40 7.42 -1.45
CA ALA A 56 3.91 6.07 -1.20
C ALA A 56 2.38 6.04 -1.14
N ALA A 57 1.75 6.99 -0.42
CA ALA A 57 0.30 7.09 -0.35
C ALA A 57 -0.34 7.39 -1.73
N GLU A 58 0.29 8.22 -2.55
CA GLU A 58 -0.11 8.46 -3.94
C GLU A 58 -0.02 7.20 -4.78
N SER A 59 1.05 6.42 -4.65
CA SER A 59 1.21 5.13 -5.35
C SER A 59 0.11 4.14 -4.95
N LEU A 60 -0.14 3.98 -3.65
CA LEU A 60 -1.23 3.12 -3.15
C LEU A 60 -2.60 3.59 -3.63
N SER A 61 -2.76 4.90 -3.87
CA SER A 61 -4.01 5.46 -4.38
C SER A 61 -4.32 5.09 -5.84
N GLN A 62 -3.34 4.60 -6.60
CA GLN A 62 -3.56 4.19 -7.99
C GLN A 62 -4.28 2.85 -8.10
N ASN A 63 -4.35 2.06 -7.02
CA ASN A 63 -5.01 0.77 -7.00
C ASN A 63 -6.26 0.82 -6.11
N GLU A 64 -7.39 0.34 -6.64
CA GLU A 64 -8.67 0.30 -5.93
C GLU A 64 -8.87 -0.98 -5.11
N GLU A 65 -8.08 -2.03 -5.37
CA GLU A 65 -8.10 -3.31 -4.67
C GLU A 65 -7.26 -3.29 -3.37
N ILE A 66 -6.55 -2.19 -3.10
CA ILE A 66 -5.80 -2.01 -1.85
C ILE A 66 -6.72 -1.47 -0.76
N GLU A 67 -6.92 -2.28 0.27
CA GLU A 67 -7.66 -1.94 1.47
C GLU A 67 -6.71 -1.35 2.53
N LEU A 68 -7.01 -0.12 2.93
CA LEU A 68 -6.31 0.62 3.97
C LEU A 68 -7.30 1.00 5.07
N TYR A 69 -6.78 1.20 6.28
CA TYR A 69 -7.60 1.50 7.45
C TYR A 69 -7.13 2.77 8.18
N GLY A 70 -7.99 3.27 9.07
CA GLY A 70 -7.68 4.42 9.92
C GLY A 70 -7.35 5.71 9.14
N ASP A 71 -6.36 6.45 9.62
CA ASP A 71 -6.00 7.76 9.06
C ASP A 71 -5.29 7.66 7.71
N LEU A 72 -4.54 6.59 7.46
CA LEU A 72 -3.94 6.35 6.14
C LEU A 72 -5.03 6.18 5.07
N ALA A 73 -6.12 5.47 5.38
CA ALA A 73 -7.25 5.33 4.47
C ALA A 73 -7.96 6.66 4.17
N LYS A 74 -8.09 7.53 5.18
CA LYS A 74 -8.62 8.90 4.97
C LYS A 74 -7.68 9.69 4.06
N ARG A 75 -6.37 9.62 4.30
CA ARG A 75 -5.34 10.31 3.50
C ARG A 75 -5.34 9.85 2.04
N VAL A 76 -5.34 8.55 1.79
CA VAL A 76 -5.39 7.99 0.42
C VAL A 76 -6.71 8.32 -0.28
N ARG A 77 -7.85 8.27 0.40
CA ARG A 77 -9.14 8.71 -0.18
C ARG A 77 -9.14 10.20 -0.55
N TYR A 78 -8.52 11.04 0.28
CA TYR A 78 -8.35 12.46 -0.02
C TYR A 78 -7.48 12.69 -1.26
N ILE A 79 -6.36 11.97 -1.39
CA ILE A 79 -5.49 12.00 -2.58
C ILE A 79 -6.28 11.59 -3.83
N LYS A 80 -7.03 10.47 -3.79
CA LYS A 80 -7.87 10.01 -4.92
C LYS A 80 -8.86 11.07 -5.40
N ARG A 81 -9.43 11.86 -4.48
CA ARG A 81 -10.39 12.93 -4.82
C ARG A 81 -9.74 14.16 -5.45
N ARG A 82 -8.45 14.40 -5.24
CA ARG A 82 -7.72 15.55 -5.79
C ARG A 82 -7.11 15.30 -7.17
N LEU A 83 -6.96 14.04 -7.55
CA LEU A 83 -6.41 13.62 -8.84
C LEU A 83 -7.48 13.40 -9.92
N LYS A 84 -8.77 13.51 -9.56
CA LYS A 84 -9.92 13.48 -10.48
C LYS A 84 -10.42 14.90 -10.70
#